data_AF-A0A2E5JFS6-F1
#
_entry.id   AF-A0A2E5JFS6-F1
#
_cell.length_a   1.000
_cell.length_b   1.000
_cell.length_c   1.000
_cell.angle_alpha   90.00
_cell.angle_beta   90.00
_cell.angle_gamma   90.00
#
_symmetry.space_group_name_H-M   'P 1'
#
loop_
_entity.id
_entity.type
_entity.pdbx_description
1 polymer ?
#
loop_
_entity_poly.entity_id
_entity_poly.type
_entity_poly.pdbx_seq_one_letter_code
_entity_poly.pdbx_strand_id
1 'polypeptide(L)'
;MTKIRPLESRPFRFKNATKKFHCPLCASERYLTSSHRMSAKHFLQIAVLTGVTTFALFDFMQWRALSLFFVFWAGYEVVRRLVYRSGIECPYCGFDASWYKRDVKVARRLVDEFWQKKNAESQKSVPPQNAP
;
A
#
# COMPACT_ATOMS: atom_id res chain seq x y z
N MET A 1 26.04 14.04 3.68
CA MET A 1 25.06 12.94 3.45
C MET A 1 25.66 11.66 4.01
N THR A 2 25.14 11.18 5.13
CA THR A 2 25.52 9.89 5.72
C THR A 2 25.15 8.78 4.73
N LYS A 3 26.12 7.95 4.35
CA LYS A 3 25.94 6.86 3.37
C LYS A 3 25.03 5.80 4.00
N ILE A 4 23.74 5.85 3.69
CA ILE A 4 22.76 4.85 4.13
C ILE A 4 23.21 3.49 3.57
N ARG A 5 23.50 2.51 4.42
CA ARG A 5 23.83 1.14 4.00
C ARG A 5 22.50 0.41 3.78
N PRO A 6 22.03 0.17 2.54
CA PRO A 6 20.65 -0.28 2.29
C PRO A 6 20.40 -1.78 2.57
N LEU A 7 21.30 -2.47 3.27
CA LEU A 7 21.43 -3.94 3.22
C LEU A 7 21.89 -4.58 4.55
N GLU A 8 21.59 -3.98 5.70
CA GLU A 8 21.98 -4.58 6.99
C GLU A 8 21.14 -5.83 7.35
N SER A 9 20.00 -6.03 6.67
CA SER A 9 19.22 -7.27 6.70
C SER A 9 18.94 -7.79 5.29
N ARG A 10 19.01 -9.12 5.09
CA ARG A 10 18.61 -9.73 3.82
C ARG A 10 17.14 -9.39 3.55
N PRO A 11 16.79 -8.76 2.41
CA PRO A 11 15.40 -8.54 2.07
C PRO A 11 14.70 -9.90 1.97
N PHE A 12 13.54 -10.02 2.63
CA PHE A 12 12.74 -11.25 2.59
C PHE A 12 12.31 -11.51 1.14
N ARG A 13 12.82 -12.60 0.55
CA ARG A 13 12.55 -12.95 -0.85
C ARG A 13 11.14 -13.53 -0.96
N PHE A 14 10.19 -12.73 -1.44
CA PHE A 14 8.85 -13.21 -1.73
C PHE A 14 8.86 -14.20 -2.90
N LYS A 15 8.31 -15.40 -2.68
CA LYS A 15 8.27 -16.49 -3.68
C LYS A 15 7.46 -16.12 -4.93
N ASN A 16 6.38 -15.34 -4.77
CA ASN A 16 5.43 -14.98 -5.83
C ASN A 16 5.30 -13.45 -5.99
N ALA A 17 6.40 -12.76 -6.26
CA ALA A 17 6.36 -11.31 -6.53
C ALA A 17 5.88 -11.05 -7.96
N THR A 18 4.82 -10.24 -8.12
CA THR A 18 4.27 -9.87 -9.43
C THR A 18 5.24 -8.98 -10.20
N LYS A 19 5.92 -8.05 -9.52
CA LYS A 19 6.96 -7.20 -10.12
C LYS A 19 8.13 -7.01 -9.15
N LYS A 20 9.34 -7.04 -9.70
CA LYS A 20 10.58 -6.70 -8.99
C LYS A 20 11.08 -5.36 -9.53
N PHE A 21 11.47 -4.45 -8.65
CA PHE A 21 12.02 -3.15 -9.04
C PHE A 21 12.95 -2.64 -7.96
N HIS A 22 13.85 -1.74 -8.34
CA HIS A 22 14.75 -1.06 -7.41
C HIS A 22 14.25 0.36 -7.14
N CYS A 23 14.42 0.84 -5.91
CA CYS A 23 14.20 2.24 -5.61
C CYS A 23 15.32 3.09 -6.22
N PRO A 24 15.02 4.14 -7.01
CA PRO A 24 16.07 4.98 -7.61
C PRO A 24 16.83 5.82 -6.58
N LEU A 25 16.25 6.07 -5.40
CA LEU A 25 16.85 6.94 -4.38
C LEU A 25 17.77 6.18 -3.42
N CYS A 26 17.35 5.02 -2.93
CA CYS A 26 18.10 4.20 -1.96
C CYS A 26 18.66 2.89 -2.53
N ALA A 27 18.43 2.61 -3.82
CA ALA A 27 18.83 1.37 -4.51
C ALA A 27 18.29 0.06 -3.90
N SER A 28 17.41 0.13 -2.89
CA SER A 28 16.83 -1.05 -2.24
C SER A 28 15.98 -1.86 -3.22
N GLU A 29 16.12 -3.19 -3.20
CA GLU A 29 15.23 -4.13 -3.88
C GLU A 29 13.81 -4.07 -3.33
N ARG A 30 12.81 -4.10 -4.22
CA ARG A 30 11.40 -4.17 -3.85
C ARG A 30 10.61 -5.17 -4.68
N TYR A 31 9.58 -5.70 -4.03
CA TYR A 31 8.69 -6.72 -4.55
C TYR A 31 7.25 -6.22 -4.41
N LEU A 32 6.56 -5.99 -5.52
CA LEU A 32 5.11 -5.75 -5.52
C LEU A 32 4.40 -7.10 -5.60
N THR A 33 3.72 -7.48 -4.53
CA THR A 33 2.87 -8.68 -4.50
C THR A 33 1.53 -8.41 -5.16
N SER A 34 0.95 -7.24 -4.93
CA SER A 34 -0.35 -6.85 -5.47
C SER A 34 -0.28 -6.54 -6.98
N SER A 35 -1.23 -7.09 -7.73
CA SER A 35 -1.45 -6.78 -9.14
C SER A 35 -2.56 -5.73 -9.29
N HIS A 36 -2.49 -4.92 -10.34
CA HIS A 36 -3.56 -3.99 -10.70
C HIS A 36 -4.79 -4.70 -11.30
N ARG A 37 -4.60 -5.87 -11.93
CA ARG A 37 -5.68 -6.58 -12.66
C ARG A 37 -6.57 -7.39 -11.72
N MET A 38 -7.88 -7.32 -11.90
CA MET A 38 -8.82 -8.19 -11.17
C MET A 38 -8.72 -9.62 -11.65
N SER A 39 -8.39 -10.53 -10.73
CA SER A 39 -8.45 -11.98 -10.97
C SER A 39 -9.90 -12.47 -10.89
N ALA A 40 -10.23 -13.52 -11.64
CA ALA A 40 -11.54 -14.18 -11.61
C ALA A 40 -11.98 -14.58 -10.18
N LYS A 41 -11.02 -14.92 -9.31
CA LYS A 41 -11.28 -15.25 -7.90
C LYS A 41 -11.96 -14.11 -7.14
N HIS A 42 -11.63 -12.86 -7.46
CA HIS A 42 -12.21 -11.70 -6.80
C HIS A 42 -13.62 -11.40 -7.30
N PHE A 43 -13.89 -11.64 -8.58
CA PHE A 43 -15.26 -11.57 -9.11
C PHE A 43 -16.15 -12.60 -8.43
N LEU A 44 -15.65 -13.83 -8.21
CA LEU A 44 -16.37 -14.85 -7.47
C LEU A 44 -16.66 -14.39 -6.01
N GLN A 45 -15.67 -13.79 -5.33
CA GLN A 45 -15.86 -13.25 -3.98
C GLN A 45 -16.95 -12.16 -3.95
N ILE A 46 -16.93 -11.22 -4.90
CA ILE A 46 -17.93 -10.15 -4.99
C ILE A 46 -19.32 -10.74 -5.27
N ALA A 47 -19.42 -11.70 -6.19
CA ALA A 47 -20.69 -12.34 -6.52
C ALA A 47 -21.29 -13.10 -5.32
N VAL A 48 -20.48 -13.88 -4.61
CA VAL A 48 -20.92 -14.60 -3.40
C VAL A 48 -21.33 -13.61 -2.31
N LEU A 49 -20.51 -12.59 -2.04
CA LEU A 49 -20.82 -11.57 -1.02
C LEU A 49 -22.14 -10.85 -1.34
N THR A 50 -22.31 -10.44 -2.60
CA THR A 50 -23.53 -9.77 -3.09
C THR A 50 -24.73 -10.69 -2.99
N GLY A 51 -24.61 -11.97 -3.34
CA GLY A 51 -25.69 -12.96 -3.22
C GLY A 51 -26.14 -13.14 -1.77
N VAL A 52 -25.19 -13.28 -0.85
CA VAL A 52 -25.48 -13.41 0.59
C VAL A 52 -26.16 -12.15 1.14
N THR A 53 -25.68 -10.97 0.79
CA THR A 53 -26.32 -9.71 1.23
C THR A 53 -27.68 -9.49 0.60
N THR A 54 -27.83 -9.82 -0.68
CA THR A 54 -29.13 -9.74 -1.38
C THR A 54 -30.15 -10.68 -0.73
N PHE A 55 -29.75 -11.91 -0.39
CA PHE A 55 -30.61 -12.86 0.31
C PHE A 55 -31.00 -12.34 1.71
N ALA A 56 -30.06 -11.82 2.48
CA ALA A 56 -30.31 -11.29 3.82
C ALA A 56 -31.19 -10.02 3.82
N LEU A 57 -31.08 -9.19 2.78
CA LEU A 57 -31.82 -7.91 2.64
C LEU A 57 -33.06 -8.03 1.74
N PHE A 58 -33.42 -9.25 1.31
CA PHE A 58 -34.48 -9.45 0.31
C PHE A 58 -35.84 -8.92 0.80
N ASP A 59 -36.18 -9.15 2.06
CA ASP A 59 -37.46 -8.71 2.63
C ASP A 59 -37.60 -7.18 2.69
N PHE A 60 -36.49 -6.45 2.76
CA PHE A 60 -36.50 -5.00 2.87
C PHE A 60 -36.36 -4.29 1.51
N MET A 61 -35.46 -4.77 0.66
CA MET A 61 -35.09 -4.10 -0.60
C MET A 61 -35.56 -4.82 -1.86
N GLN A 62 -36.05 -6.06 -1.77
CA GLN A 62 -36.48 -6.88 -2.89
C GLN A 62 -35.46 -6.84 -4.05
N TRP A 63 -35.91 -6.62 -5.29
CA TRP A 63 -35.05 -6.54 -6.46
C TRP A 63 -34.08 -5.36 -6.48
N ARG A 64 -34.30 -4.31 -5.65
CA ARG A 64 -33.37 -3.18 -5.57
C ARG A 64 -32.04 -3.59 -4.94
N ALA A 65 -32.01 -4.69 -4.19
CA ALA A 65 -30.78 -5.23 -3.61
C ALA A 65 -29.75 -5.66 -4.67
N LEU A 66 -30.17 -5.97 -5.91
CA LEU A 66 -29.22 -6.26 -7.01
C LEU A 66 -28.30 -5.07 -7.34
N SER A 67 -28.73 -3.83 -7.09
CA SER A 67 -27.88 -2.65 -7.28
C SER A 67 -26.67 -2.63 -6.34
N LEU A 68 -26.71 -3.36 -5.21
CA LEU A 68 -25.60 -3.51 -4.29
C LEU A 68 -24.39 -4.19 -4.94
N PHE A 69 -24.60 -4.97 -6.01
CA PHE A 69 -23.50 -5.52 -6.81
C PHE A 69 -22.54 -4.43 -7.28
N PHE A 70 -23.07 -3.34 -7.85
CA PHE A 70 -22.25 -2.23 -8.33
C PHE A 70 -21.55 -1.50 -7.20
N VAL A 71 -22.19 -1.37 -6.04
CA VAL A 71 -21.60 -0.76 -4.85
C VAL A 71 -20.42 -1.60 -4.34
N PHE A 72 -20.60 -2.92 -4.19
CA PHE A 72 -19.52 -3.82 -3.78
C PHE A 72 -18.39 -3.86 -4.81
N TRP A 73 -18.72 -3.89 -6.10
CA TRP A 73 -17.72 -3.87 -7.16
C TRP A 73 -16.89 -2.58 -7.14
N ALA A 74 -17.54 -1.42 -7.07
CA ALA A 74 -16.87 -0.13 -6.98
C ALA A 74 -16.00 -0.01 -5.72
N GLY A 75 -16.55 -0.41 -4.56
CA GLY A 75 -15.80 -0.43 -3.30
C GLY A 75 -14.58 -1.33 -3.38
N TYR A 76 -14.73 -2.52 -3.97
CA TYR A 76 -13.63 -3.45 -4.15
C TYR A 76 -12.53 -2.90 -5.07
N GLU A 77 -12.91 -2.22 -6.15
CA GLU A 77 -11.96 -1.56 -7.04
C GLU A 77 -11.17 -0.46 -6.32
N VAL A 78 -11.85 0.39 -5.54
CA VAL A 78 -11.23 1.46 -4.76
C VAL A 78 -10.25 0.90 -3.74
N VAL A 79 -10.67 -0.06 -2.91
CA VAL A 79 -9.82 -0.66 -1.88
C VAL A 79 -8.57 -1.28 -2.50
N ARG A 80 -8.74 -2.03 -3.59
CA ARG A 80 -7.60 -2.61 -4.29
C ARG A 80 -6.65 -1.57 -4.87
N ARG A 81 -7.18 -0.49 -5.42
CA ARG A 81 -6.38 0.60 -5.97
C ARG A 81 -5.56 1.27 -4.86
N LEU A 82 -6.15 1.44 -3.67
CA LEU A 82 -5.46 1.96 -2.48
C LEU A 82 -4.36 1.02 -1.99
N VAL A 83 -4.66 -0.27 -1.85
CA VAL A 83 -3.66 -1.29 -1.43
C VAL A 83 -2.51 -1.40 -2.44
N TYR A 84 -2.82 -1.33 -3.73
CA TYR A 84 -1.77 -1.31 -4.76
C TYR A 84 -0.90 -0.05 -4.64
N ARG A 85 -1.52 1.10 -4.38
CA ARG A 85 -0.82 2.38 -4.21
C ARG A 85 0.11 2.37 -3.00
N SER A 86 -0.35 1.90 -1.84
CA SER A 86 0.49 1.81 -0.64
C SER A 86 1.69 0.87 -0.82
N GLY A 87 1.60 -0.11 -1.74
CA GLY A 87 2.73 -0.99 -2.08
C GLY A 87 3.82 -0.34 -2.95
N ILE A 88 3.57 0.83 -3.55
CA ILE A 88 4.54 1.52 -4.44
C ILE A 88 5.53 2.38 -3.64
N GLU A 89 5.13 2.85 -2.46
CA GLU A 89 5.93 3.76 -1.61
C GLU A 89 7.13 3.05 -0.97
N CYS A 90 8.22 3.77 -0.70
CA CYS A 90 9.40 3.19 -0.06
C CYS A 90 9.26 3.11 1.45
N PRO A 91 9.38 1.94 2.08
CA PRO A 91 9.44 1.87 3.54
C PRO A 91 10.78 2.40 4.10
N TYR A 92 11.84 2.46 3.28
CA TYR A 92 13.17 2.86 3.75
C TYR A 92 13.42 4.37 3.64
N CYS A 93 12.95 5.01 2.56
CA CYS A 93 13.25 6.41 2.24
C CYS A 93 12.03 7.27 1.88
N GLY A 94 10.81 6.74 1.97
CA GLY A 94 9.58 7.47 1.60
C GLY A 94 9.38 7.77 0.11
N PHE A 95 10.28 7.35 -0.79
CA PHE A 95 10.18 7.67 -2.22
C PHE A 95 9.00 6.95 -2.90
N ASP A 96 8.09 7.73 -3.50
CA ASP A 96 6.95 7.27 -4.31
C ASP A 96 7.17 7.56 -5.81
N ALA A 97 7.27 6.50 -6.61
CA ALA A 97 7.44 6.58 -8.06
C ALA A 97 6.21 7.16 -8.78
N SER A 98 5.01 6.98 -8.22
CA SER A 98 3.76 7.48 -8.81
C SER A 98 3.70 9.01 -8.77
N TRP A 99 4.07 9.61 -7.64
CA TRP A 99 4.21 11.05 -7.50
C TRP A 99 5.40 11.58 -8.28
N TYR A 100 6.55 10.90 -8.29
CA TYR A 100 7.71 11.37 -9.07
C TYR A 100 7.40 11.53 -10.56
N LYS A 101 6.61 10.61 -11.13
CA LYS A 101 6.16 10.70 -12.53
C LYS A 101 5.17 11.84 -12.77
N ARG A 102 4.37 12.21 -11.76
CA ARG A 102 3.33 13.24 -11.87
C ARG A 102 3.86 14.64 -11.54
N ASP A 103 4.56 14.79 -10.43
CA ASP A 103 5.20 16.02 -9.97
C ASP A 103 6.39 15.71 -9.05
N VAL A 104 7.58 16.10 -9.51
CA VAL A 104 8.84 15.92 -8.80
C VAL A 104 8.87 16.72 -7.49
N LYS A 105 8.19 17.87 -7.41
CA LYS A 105 8.18 18.72 -6.21
C LYS A 105 7.44 18.06 -5.06
N VAL A 106 6.31 17.40 -5.36
CA VAL A 106 5.54 16.66 -4.37
C VAL A 106 6.34 15.46 -3.87
N ALA A 107 6.98 14.72 -4.78
CA ALA A 107 7.81 13.58 -4.41
C ALA A 107 8.96 13.96 -3.46
N ARG A 108 9.61 15.13 -3.68
CA ARG A 108 10.64 15.63 -2.76
C ARG A 108 10.07 15.95 -1.38
N ARG A 109 8.94 16.68 -1.32
CA ARG A 109 8.26 17.00 -0.05
C ARG A 109 7.93 15.75 0.76
N LEU A 110 7.39 14.71 0.14
CA LEU A 110 7.06 13.45 0.82
C LEU A 110 8.30 12.75 1.40
N VAL A 111 9.43 12.78 0.68
CA VAL A 111 10.69 12.23 1.18
C VAL A 111 11.21 13.05 2.37
N ASP A 112 11.14 14.37 2.30
CA ASP A 112 11.57 15.24 3.40
C ASP A 112 10.71 15.03 4.66
N GLU A 113 9.40 14.96 4.51
CA GLU A 113 8.45 14.65 5.60
C GLU A 113 8.74 13.28 6.22
N PHE A 114 9.05 12.27 5.40
CA PHE A 114 9.41 10.93 5.88
C PHE A 114 10.65 10.97 6.79
N TRP A 115 11.69 11.70 6.39
CA TRP A 115 12.91 11.82 7.18
C TRP A 115 12.71 12.65 8.45
N GLN A 116 11.91 13.72 8.38
CA GLN A 116 11.55 14.51 9.56
C GLN A 116 10.84 13.64 10.61
N LYS A 117 9.87 12.83 10.18
CA LYS A 117 9.15 11.90 11.06
C LYS A 117 10.08 10.87 11.69
N LYS A 118 10.95 10.24 10.89
CA LYS A 118 11.90 9.23 11.36
C LYS A 118 12.91 9.79 12.37
N ASN A 119 13.39 11.01 12.15
CA ASN A 119 14.31 11.68 13.06
C ASN A 119 13.61 12.02 14.39
N ALA A 120 12.36 12.49 14.33
CA ALA A 120 11.55 12.77 15.52
C ALA A 120 11.25 11.50 16.34
N GLU A 121 10.98 10.37 15.69
CA GLU A 121 10.80 9.07 16.36
C GLU A 121 12.10 8.60 17.03
N SER A 122 13.24 8.75 16.35
CA SER A 122 14.56 8.36 16.87
C SER A 122 14.97 9.16 18.11
N GLN A 123 14.54 10.42 18.21
CA GLN A 123 14.78 11.27 19.38
C GLN A 123 13.92 10.89 20.59
N LYS A 124 12.71 10.34 20.38
CA LYS A 124 11.82 9.91 21.47
C LYS A 124 12.21 8.57 22.10
N SER A 125 12.97 7.73 21.38
CA SER A 125 13.34 6.38 21.85
C SER A 125 14.63 6.31 22.67
N VAL A 126 15.26 7.45 22.99
CA VAL A 126 16.42 7.48 23.90
C VAL A 126 15.89 7.71 25.33
N PRO A 127 15.79 6.69 26.20
CA PRO A 127 15.54 6.93 27.62
C PRO A 127 16.68 7.78 28.21
N PRO A 128 16.42 8.64 29.19
CA PRO A 128 17.47 9.45 29.82
C PRO A 128 18.54 8.52 30.36
N GLN A 129 19.74 8.58 29.76
CA GLN A 129 20.91 7.92 30.30
C GLN A 129 21.21 8.60 31.64
N ASN A 130 21.13 7.82 32.72
CA ASN A 130 21.42 8.22 34.09
C ASN A 130 22.67 9.10 34.13
N ALA A 131 22.49 10.38 34.50
CA ALA A 131 23.58 11.26 34.82
C ALA A 131 24.24 10.75 36.12
N PRO A 132 25.58 10.65 36.18
CA PRO A 132 26.29 10.35 37.43
C PRO A 132 26.16 11.47 38.46
#